data_AF-E3MIS5-F1
#
_entry.id   AF-E3MIS5-F1
#
_cell.length_a   1.000
_cell.length_b   1.000
_cell.length_c   1.000
_cell.angle_alpha   90.00
_cell.angle_beta   90.00
_cell.angle_gamma   90.00
#
_symmetry.space_group_name_H-M   'P 1'
#
loop_
_entity.id
_entity.type
_entity.pdbx_description
1 polymer ?
#
loop_
_entity_poly.entity_id
_entity_poly.type
_entity_poly.pdbx_seq_one_letter_code
_entity_poly.pdbx_strand_id
1 'polypeptide(L)'
;MKIEYAYDVEHFETRLKDYIYINYRKINNQDVLPYFIFLNTVVGVKVEKITTRRLWMLEKKFKLRLHDLIHSQLIGTNGTHIQSLINLEEICDGCGKCFNIAKKCLEYGPLRFSTLKTMTYSKNYKKLHVTDKLFEDIAEYCISKSKNKEECFKKLDKTILSTISCDKLAIWINETRVLPDEGEGLEYDHRHMPREVIEIILRKWNVKSIKLSMLYITNEQMCSVEWLRYDYFTRVRLNDPYLETKQSDLKFNHVEVSLSYSLDCVRDLGNRQLIVNEPKGYDNFIPNIRRMFQTDKISMELPHWYFVPKIDIEKKMSTILQVVTMEQHQKLSLDIKFFVDSRIVKKFNEETNKEELLGIASGYVLQEKRLHCFKKSSPFNAEHGPEVFLDNKWIGRRFQVRNTVNQFNFNLDVYIKEKELEEGFDNELLHEFPNSFVGHFFA
;
A
#
# COMPACT_ATOMS: atom_id res chain seq x y z
N MET A 1 -1.08 -16.25 9.66
CA MET A 1 -0.25 -15.68 10.73
C MET A 1 0.33 -14.35 10.27
N LYS A 2 0.06 -13.29 11.02
CA LYS A 2 0.63 -11.96 10.80
C LYS A 2 1.71 -11.75 11.85
N ILE A 3 2.92 -11.38 11.44
CA ILE A 3 4.05 -11.12 12.33
C ILE A 3 4.57 -9.73 11.99
N GLU A 4 4.45 -8.77 12.90
CA GLU A 4 4.83 -7.40 12.60
C GLU A 4 5.58 -6.73 13.74
N TYR A 5 6.54 -5.89 13.37
CA TYR A 5 7.04 -4.86 14.26
C TYR A 5 6.18 -3.60 14.06
N ALA A 6 5.43 -3.24 15.11
CA ALA A 6 4.56 -2.07 15.09
C ALA A 6 5.34 -0.87 15.63
N TYR A 7 5.48 0.18 14.81
CA TYR A 7 6.15 1.44 15.17
C TYR A 7 5.37 2.63 14.62
N ASP A 8 5.57 3.79 15.27
CA ASP A 8 5.02 5.06 14.85
C ASP A 8 5.89 5.69 13.76
N VAL A 9 5.30 6.00 12.61
CA VAL A 9 6.01 6.43 11.40
C VAL A 9 6.77 7.74 11.61
N GLU A 10 6.30 8.60 12.52
CA GLU A 10 6.95 9.86 12.88
C GLU A 10 8.19 9.70 13.78
N HIS A 11 8.36 8.53 14.41
CA HIS A 11 9.42 8.26 15.38
C HIS A 11 10.31 7.10 14.90
N PHE A 12 11.11 7.37 13.87
CA PHE A 12 11.95 6.41 13.14
C PHE A 12 13.14 5.84 13.93
N GLU A 13 13.42 6.34 15.13
CA GLU A 13 14.55 5.87 15.93
C GLU A 13 14.49 4.35 16.16
N THR A 14 15.59 3.67 15.83
CA THR A 14 15.76 2.23 16.03
C THR A 14 15.68 1.93 17.52
N ARG A 15 14.52 1.46 17.96
CA ARG A 15 14.34 1.13 19.37
C ARG A 15 14.96 -0.22 19.67
N LEU A 16 15.66 -0.29 20.79
CA LEU A 16 16.01 -1.55 21.45
C LEU A 16 14.72 -2.17 22.04
N LYS A 17 13.83 -2.63 21.17
CA LYS A 17 12.57 -3.26 21.57
C LYS A 17 12.67 -4.77 21.41
N ASP A 18 12.57 -5.46 22.53
CA ASP A 18 12.59 -6.91 22.61
C ASP A 18 11.23 -7.56 22.30
N TYR A 19 10.36 -6.96 21.48
CA TYR A 19 9.06 -7.58 21.19
C TYR A 19 8.57 -7.35 19.76
N ILE A 20 7.65 -8.22 19.35
CA ILE A 20 6.93 -8.21 18.08
C ILE A 20 5.43 -8.47 18.32
N TYR A 21 4.61 -8.26 17.31
CA TYR A 21 3.20 -8.61 17.34
C TYR A 21 2.94 -9.83 16.47
N ILE A 22 2.40 -10.90 17.05
CA ILE A 22 1.97 -12.10 16.34
C ILE A 22 0.45 -12.20 16.41
N ASN A 23 -0.23 -12.13 15.25
CA ASN A 23 -1.69 -12.03 15.15
C ASN A 23 -2.25 -10.96 16.11
N TYR A 24 -1.60 -9.80 16.16
CA TYR A 24 -1.95 -8.67 17.01
C TYR A 24 -1.73 -8.86 18.53
N ARG A 25 -1.05 -9.94 18.95
CA ARG A 25 -0.62 -10.12 20.34
C ARG A 25 0.83 -9.71 20.48
N LYS A 26 1.14 -8.86 21.48
CA LYS A 26 2.50 -8.48 21.84
C LYS A 26 3.23 -9.68 22.44
N ILE A 27 4.39 -10.03 21.90
CA ILE A 27 5.20 -11.18 22.30
C ILE A 27 6.65 -10.74 22.42
N ASN A 28 7.30 -11.01 23.55
CA ASN A 28 8.72 -10.70 23.72
C ASN A 28 9.59 -11.68 22.93
N ASN A 29 10.80 -11.26 22.56
CA ASN A 29 11.81 -12.00 21.81
C ASN A 29 12.12 -13.36 22.46
N GLN A 30 12.22 -13.38 23.79
CA GLN A 30 12.46 -14.61 24.57
C GLN A 30 11.31 -15.60 24.44
N ASP A 31 10.07 -15.10 24.32
CA ASP A 31 8.84 -15.89 24.29
C ASP A 31 8.45 -16.36 22.88
N VAL A 32 9.08 -15.84 21.81
CA VAL A 32 8.76 -16.20 20.42
C VAL A 32 8.91 -17.70 20.16
N LEU A 33 10.02 -18.30 20.59
CA LEU A 33 10.28 -19.74 20.37
C LEU A 33 9.28 -20.61 21.17
N PRO A 34 9.13 -20.41 22.50
CA PRO A 34 8.09 -21.11 23.27
C PRO A 34 6.70 -20.98 22.64
N TYR A 35 6.35 -19.79 22.15
CA TYR A 35 5.06 -19.54 21.52
C TYR A 35 4.89 -20.32 20.20
N PHE A 36 5.92 -20.38 19.35
CA PHE A 36 5.87 -21.18 18.11
C PHE A 36 5.77 -22.68 18.41
N ILE A 37 6.52 -23.17 19.41
CA ILE A 37 6.42 -24.57 19.86
C ILE A 37 5.01 -24.86 20.37
N PHE A 38 4.44 -23.98 21.18
CA PHE A 38 3.07 -24.12 21.68
C PHE A 38 2.05 -24.23 20.54
N LEU A 39 2.13 -23.32 19.55
CA LEU A 39 1.21 -23.33 18.41
C LEU A 39 1.32 -24.61 17.59
N ASN A 40 2.53 -25.08 17.33
CA ASN A 40 2.74 -26.26 16.49
C ASN A 40 2.46 -27.57 17.21
N THR A 41 2.99 -27.73 18.42
CA THR A 41 3.02 -29.01 19.13
C THR A 41 1.79 -29.20 20.00
N VAL A 42 1.36 -28.16 20.72
CA VAL A 42 0.23 -28.27 21.66
C VAL A 42 -1.09 -28.01 20.95
N VAL A 43 -1.16 -26.93 20.16
CA VAL A 43 -2.39 -26.56 19.46
C VAL A 43 -2.53 -27.29 18.11
N GLY A 44 -1.43 -27.76 17.51
CA GLY A 44 -1.46 -28.44 16.22
C GLY A 44 -1.75 -27.51 15.03
N VAL A 45 -1.41 -26.22 15.14
CA VAL A 45 -1.69 -25.23 14.09
C VAL A 45 -0.89 -25.54 12.83
N LYS A 46 -1.60 -25.62 11.70
CA LYS A 46 -0.99 -25.67 10.36
C LYS A 46 -1.00 -24.28 9.74
N VAL A 47 0.16 -23.64 9.68
CA VAL A 47 0.26 -22.28 9.17
C VAL A 47 0.26 -22.28 7.64
N GLU A 48 -0.84 -21.85 7.03
CA GLU A 48 -0.95 -21.76 5.57
C GLU A 48 -0.49 -20.41 5.00
N LYS A 49 -0.57 -19.34 5.78
CA LYS A 49 -0.23 -17.99 5.33
C LYS A 49 0.62 -17.28 6.36
N ILE A 50 1.76 -16.75 5.95
CA ILE A 50 2.61 -15.89 6.77
C ILE A 50 2.77 -14.56 6.06
N THR A 51 2.51 -13.49 6.79
CA THR A 51 2.84 -12.13 6.37
C THR A 51 3.69 -11.50 7.44
N THR A 52 4.93 -11.18 7.10
CA THR A 52 5.81 -10.41 7.96
C THR A 52 5.73 -8.92 7.63
N ARG A 53 6.11 -8.07 8.57
CA ARG A 53 6.15 -6.62 8.31
C ARG A 53 7.15 -5.92 9.18
N ARG A 54 7.99 -5.09 8.57
CA ARG A 54 8.95 -4.20 9.25
C ARG A 54 9.92 -4.95 10.17
N LEU A 55 10.10 -6.25 9.95
CA LEU A 55 11.01 -7.06 10.75
C LEU A 55 12.48 -6.68 10.50
N TRP A 56 12.75 -6.00 9.38
CA TRP A 56 14.06 -5.42 9.09
C TRP A 56 14.50 -4.32 10.09
N MET A 57 13.55 -3.71 10.80
CA MET A 57 13.82 -2.69 11.82
C MET A 57 14.21 -3.28 13.19
N LEU A 58 14.08 -4.60 13.35
CA LEU A 58 14.50 -5.28 14.58
C LEU A 58 16.03 -5.31 14.67
N GLU A 59 16.53 -5.40 15.90
CA GLU A 59 17.95 -5.63 16.15
C GLU A 59 18.47 -6.82 15.33
N LYS A 60 19.65 -6.68 14.72
CA LYS A 60 20.19 -7.66 13.75
C LYS A 60 20.19 -9.10 14.29
N LYS A 61 20.55 -9.29 15.56
CA LYS A 61 20.57 -10.61 16.21
C LYS A 61 19.16 -11.20 16.32
N PHE A 62 18.19 -10.41 16.80
CA PHE A 62 16.80 -10.86 16.90
C PHE A 62 16.18 -11.11 15.52
N LYS A 63 16.41 -10.20 14.56
CA LYS A 63 15.94 -10.32 13.17
C LYS A 63 16.34 -11.66 12.54
N LEU A 64 17.62 -12.02 12.61
CA LEU A 64 18.14 -13.27 12.03
C LEU A 64 17.59 -14.50 12.75
N ARG A 65 17.57 -14.47 14.09
CA ARG A 65 16.97 -15.54 14.90
C ARG A 65 15.50 -15.75 14.53
N LEU A 66 14.72 -14.67 14.43
CA LEU A 66 13.29 -14.71 14.09
C LEU A 66 13.06 -15.32 12.71
N HIS A 67 13.87 -14.94 11.71
CA HIS A 67 13.82 -15.55 10.38
C HIS A 67 14.02 -17.07 10.43
N ASP A 68 15.04 -17.54 11.15
CA ASP A 68 15.30 -18.97 11.28
C ASP A 68 14.21 -19.70 12.08
N LEU A 69 13.64 -19.07 13.10
CA LEU A 69 12.50 -19.60 13.85
C LEU A 69 11.24 -19.73 12.98
N ILE A 70 10.96 -18.75 12.11
CA ILE A 70 9.82 -18.82 11.19
C ILE A 70 9.99 -20.02 10.23
N HIS A 71 11.18 -20.22 9.68
CA HIS A 71 11.44 -21.37 8.81
C HIS A 71 11.40 -22.71 9.54
N SER A 72 12.12 -22.82 10.66
CA SER A 72 12.31 -24.10 11.35
C SER A 72 11.08 -24.53 12.15
N GLN A 73 10.40 -23.59 12.81
CA GLN A 73 9.26 -23.88 13.65
C GLN A 73 7.96 -23.70 12.85
N LEU A 74 7.60 -22.48 12.43
CA LEU A 74 6.27 -22.24 11.87
C LEU A 74 6.01 -22.90 10.52
N ILE A 75 6.97 -22.82 9.59
CA ILE A 75 6.85 -23.44 8.27
C ILE A 75 7.18 -24.94 8.35
N GLY A 76 8.12 -25.30 9.22
CA GLY A 76 8.66 -26.64 9.35
C GLY A 76 9.58 -27.02 8.18
N THR A 77 10.25 -28.16 8.32
CA THR A 77 11.27 -28.65 7.38
C THR A 77 10.75 -28.87 5.95
N ASN A 78 9.46 -29.22 5.80
CA ASN A 78 8.89 -29.55 4.50
C ASN A 78 7.98 -28.47 3.91
N GLY A 79 7.57 -27.44 4.68
CA GLY A 79 6.69 -26.37 4.20
C GLY A 79 5.48 -26.88 3.41
N THR A 80 4.87 -27.99 3.84
CA THR A 80 3.82 -28.69 3.08
C THR A 80 2.51 -27.92 3.04
N HIS A 81 2.23 -27.14 4.09
CA HIS A 81 0.97 -26.42 4.24
C HIS A 81 1.05 -24.96 3.82
N ILE A 82 2.26 -24.41 3.63
CA ILE A 82 2.42 -22.98 3.33
C ILE A 82 1.96 -22.69 1.90
N GLN A 83 0.95 -21.83 1.79
CA GLN A 83 0.40 -21.34 0.53
C GLN A 83 0.81 -19.90 0.27
N SER A 84 1.12 -19.12 1.31
CA SER A 84 1.50 -17.71 1.18
C SER A 84 2.66 -17.37 2.10
N LEU A 85 3.72 -16.80 1.56
CA LEU A 85 4.80 -16.22 2.35
C LEU A 85 5.12 -14.82 1.81
N ILE A 86 4.73 -13.81 2.59
CA ILE A 86 4.90 -12.41 2.21
C ILE A 86 5.86 -11.74 3.20
N ASN A 87 6.81 -11.02 2.64
CA ASN A 87 7.73 -10.09 3.26
C ASN A 87 8.92 -10.64 4.05
N LEU A 88 9.13 -11.96 4.04
CA LEU A 88 10.22 -12.55 4.81
C LEU A 88 11.60 -12.26 4.19
N GLU A 89 11.66 -12.04 2.87
CA GLU A 89 12.91 -11.69 2.18
C GLU A 89 13.48 -10.32 2.58
N GLU A 90 12.71 -9.41 3.22
CA GLU A 90 13.24 -8.17 3.81
C GLU A 90 14.35 -8.43 4.84
N ILE A 91 14.37 -9.63 5.44
CA ILE A 91 15.34 -9.98 6.46
C ILE A 91 16.64 -10.55 5.86
N CYS A 92 16.53 -11.34 4.80
CA CYS A 92 17.60 -12.23 4.33
C CYS A 92 18.06 -11.96 2.89
N ASP A 93 17.42 -11.02 2.18
CA ASP A 93 17.74 -10.66 0.80
C ASP A 93 17.72 -11.86 -0.18
N GLY A 94 16.77 -12.77 0.02
CA GLY A 94 16.56 -13.94 -0.87
C GLY A 94 17.47 -15.14 -0.59
N CYS A 95 17.42 -15.68 0.64
CA CYS A 95 18.18 -16.88 0.98
C CYS A 95 17.60 -18.18 0.40
N GLY A 96 18.39 -19.27 0.39
CA GLY A 96 17.96 -20.57 -0.13
C GLY A 96 16.71 -21.16 0.55
N LYS A 97 16.48 -20.88 1.84
CA LYS A 97 15.26 -21.30 2.53
C LYS A 97 14.03 -20.58 1.97
N CYS A 98 14.11 -19.27 1.78
CA CYS A 98 13.05 -18.45 1.16
C CYS A 98 12.75 -18.91 -0.28
N PHE A 99 13.79 -19.11 -1.10
CA PHE A 99 13.64 -19.65 -2.46
C PHE A 99 12.92 -21.01 -2.50
N ASN A 100 13.27 -21.93 -1.62
CA ASN A 100 12.61 -23.24 -1.55
C ASN A 100 11.13 -23.14 -1.16
N ILE A 101 10.74 -22.13 -0.38
CA ILE A 101 9.35 -21.84 -0.06
C ILE A 101 8.63 -21.14 -1.22
N ALA A 102 9.28 -20.22 -1.94
CA ALA A 102 8.72 -19.58 -3.14
C ALA A 102 8.23 -20.64 -4.16
N LYS A 103 9.03 -21.69 -4.38
CA LYS A 103 8.66 -22.84 -5.23
C LYS A 103 7.36 -23.52 -4.84
N LYS A 104 6.95 -23.45 -3.57
CA LYS A 104 5.76 -24.13 -3.04
C LYS A 104 4.54 -23.20 -2.93
N CYS A 105 4.74 -21.94 -2.56
CA CYS A 105 3.64 -20.99 -2.32
C CYS A 105 2.82 -20.63 -3.56
N LEU A 106 1.51 -20.43 -3.39
CA LEU A 106 0.64 -19.81 -4.40
C LEU A 106 0.81 -18.29 -4.42
N GLU A 107 1.16 -17.69 -3.28
CA GLU A 107 1.43 -16.26 -3.12
C GLU A 107 2.81 -16.01 -2.48
N TYR A 108 3.64 -15.17 -3.10
CA TYR A 108 5.02 -14.95 -2.64
C TYR A 108 5.54 -13.55 -2.90
N GLY A 109 6.44 -13.07 -2.04
CA GLY A 109 7.34 -11.94 -2.30
C GLY A 109 7.39 -10.94 -1.13
N PRO A 110 7.93 -9.72 -1.30
CA PRO A 110 8.45 -9.22 -2.56
C PRO A 110 9.67 -10.02 -3.00
N LEU A 111 9.74 -10.32 -4.30
CA LEU A 111 10.87 -11.02 -4.91
C LEU A 111 12.11 -10.13 -4.89
N ARG A 112 13.21 -10.65 -4.34
CA ARG A 112 14.53 -10.06 -4.51
C ARG A 112 15.15 -10.48 -5.83
N PHE A 113 16.07 -9.67 -6.34
CA PHE A 113 16.75 -9.95 -7.60
C PHE A 113 17.58 -11.25 -7.53
N SER A 114 18.16 -11.56 -6.36
CA SER A 114 18.82 -12.82 -6.05
C SER A 114 17.88 -14.01 -6.27
N THR A 115 16.69 -13.98 -5.67
CA THR A 115 15.65 -15.00 -5.83
C THR A 115 15.21 -15.10 -7.28
N LEU A 116 14.89 -13.98 -7.95
CA LEU A 116 14.44 -13.96 -9.35
C LEU A 116 15.41 -14.69 -10.28
N LYS A 117 16.71 -14.42 -10.18
CA LYS A 117 17.74 -15.07 -11.01
C LYS A 117 17.80 -16.58 -10.85
N THR A 118 17.36 -17.11 -9.71
CA THR A 118 17.36 -18.55 -9.43
C THR A 118 16.05 -19.24 -9.80
N MET A 119 15.01 -18.49 -10.19
CA MET A 119 13.70 -19.03 -10.58
C MET A 119 13.71 -19.56 -12.01
N THR A 120 14.40 -20.69 -12.22
CA THR A 120 14.49 -21.37 -13.53
C THR A 120 13.40 -22.40 -13.78
N TYR A 121 12.45 -22.55 -12.84
CA TYR A 121 11.35 -23.49 -12.96
C TYR A 121 10.13 -22.87 -13.64
N SER A 122 9.19 -23.72 -14.07
CA SER A 122 7.89 -23.28 -14.56
C SER A 122 6.86 -23.25 -13.44
N LYS A 123 6.21 -22.10 -13.25
CA LYS A 123 5.15 -21.95 -12.25
C LYS A 123 4.24 -20.77 -12.54
N ASN A 124 2.95 -20.98 -12.33
CA ASN A 124 1.97 -19.92 -12.22
C ASN A 124 1.65 -19.64 -10.75
N TYR A 125 1.79 -18.39 -10.34
CA TYR A 125 1.42 -17.90 -9.01
C TYR A 125 0.04 -17.28 -9.04
N LYS A 126 -0.76 -17.50 -7.99
CA LYS A 126 -1.98 -16.71 -7.82
C LYS A 126 -1.64 -15.23 -7.62
N LYS A 127 -0.55 -14.94 -6.91
CA LYS A 127 -0.08 -13.58 -6.70
C LYS A 127 1.42 -13.50 -6.44
N LEU A 128 2.10 -12.61 -7.14
CA LEU A 128 3.50 -12.27 -6.87
C LEU A 128 3.63 -10.85 -6.37
N HIS A 129 4.52 -10.66 -5.41
CA HIS A 129 4.89 -9.34 -4.91
C HIS A 129 6.27 -8.96 -5.46
N VAL A 130 6.42 -7.71 -5.86
CA VAL A 130 7.69 -7.11 -6.32
C VAL A 130 7.79 -5.70 -5.76
N THR A 131 9.01 -5.16 -5.70
CA THR A 131 9.25 -3.77 -5.31
C THR A 131 9.69 -2.93 -6.50
N ASP A 132 9.54 -1.62 -6.40
CA ASP A 132 10.18 -0.65 -7.29
C ASP A 132 11.70 -0.85 -7.40
N LYS A 133 12.37 -1.16 -6.28
CA LYS A 133 13.80 -1.51 -6.22
C LYS A 133 14.15 -2.69 -7.12
N LEU A 134 13.32 -3.74 -7.18
CA LEU A 134 13.56 -4.87 -8.07
C LEU A 134 13.63 -4.43 -9.54
N PHE A 135 12.79 -3.48 -9.95
CA PHE A 135 12.81 -2.98 -11.32
C PHE A 135 14.12 -2.25 -11.63
N GLU A 136 14.63 -1.44 -10.70
CA GLU A 136 15.93 -0.79 -10.83
C GLU A 136 17.09 -1.79 -10.86
N ASP A 137 17.07 -2.80 -9.97
CA ASP A 137 18.12 -3.84 -9.93
C ASP A 137 18.20 -4.61 -11.25
N ILE A 138 17.04 -4.90 -11.87
CA ILE A 138 16.99 -5.51 -13.19
C ILE A 138 17.57 -4.57 -14.25
N ALA A 139 17.21 -3.29 -14.22
CA ALA A 139 17.72 -2.30 -15.18
C ALA A 139 19.25 -2.14 -15.07
N GLU A 140 19.79 -1.98 -13.86
CA GLU A 140 21.24 -1.89 -13.61
C GLU A 140 21.97 -3.17 -14.02
N TYR A 141 21.40 -4.34 -13.72
CA TYR A 141 21.98 -5.60 -14.16
C TYR A 141 22.04 -5.69 -15.69
N CYS A 142 21.01 -5.23 -16.41
CA CYS A 142 21.01 -5.28 -17.86
C CYS A 142 22.02 -4.29 -18.46
N ILE A 143 22.12 -3.08 -17.91
CA ILE A 143 23.09 -2.06 -18.34
C ILE A 143 24.52 -2.53 -18.09
N SER A 144 24.84 -3.00 -16.89
CA SER A 144 26.18 -3.50 -16.54
C SER A 144 26.65 -4.71 -17.37
N LYS A 145 25.74 -5.37 -18.10
CA LYS A 145 26.02 -6.52 -18.95
C LYS A 145 25.92 -6.23 -20.44
N SER A 146 25.78 -4.96 -20.83
CA SER A 146 25.52 -4.56 -22.21
C SER A 146 26.36 -3.35 -22.61
N LYS A 147 26.72 -3.25 -23.88
CA LYS A 147 27.49 -2.11 -24.41
C LYS A 147 26.61 -1.01 -24.99
N ASN A 148 25.37 -1.35 -25.36
CA ASN A 148 24.41 -0.48 -26.01
C ASN A 148 22.97 -0.85 -25.64
N LYS A 149 22.02 0.01 -26.03
CA LYS A 149 20.58 -0.15 -25.74
C LYS A 149 19.99 -1.45 -26.29
N GLU A 150 20.39 -1.88 -27.49
CA GLU A 150 19.88 -3.10 -28.12
C GLU A 150 20.32 -4.36 -27.35
N GLU A 151 21.61 -4.45 -27.00
CA GLU A 151 22.13 -5.52 -26.16
C GLU A 151 21.45 -5.52 -24.78
N CYS A 152 21.20 -4.34 -24.21
CA CYS A 152 20.50 -4.18 -22.94
C CYS A 152 19.10 -4.81 -22.99
N PHE A 153 18.32 -4.54 -24.03
CA PHE A 153 16.99 -5.14 -24.17
C PHE A 153 17.03 -6.63 -24.48
N LYS A 154 18.01 -7.13 -25.26
CA LYS A 154 18.23 -8.58 -25.41
C LYS A 154 18.57 -9.24 -24.07
N LYS A 155 19.33 -8.55 -23.22
CA LYS A 155 19.68 -9.03 -21.88
C LYS A 155 18.49 -9.01 -20.93
N LEU A 156 17.68 -7.97 -20.99
CA LEU A 156 16.43 -7.84 -20.23
C LEU A 156 15.46 -8.97 -20.57
N ASP A 157 15.27 -9.22 -21.87
CA ASP A 157 14.43 -10.31 -22.35
C ASP A 157 14.86 -11.67 -21.78
N LYS A 158 16.17 -11.96 -21.75
CA LYS A 158 16.71 -13.20 -21.17
C LYS A 158 16.64 -13.26 -19.63
N THR A 159 16.61 -12.11 -18.97
CA THR A 159 16.62 -12.02 -17.50
C THR A 159 15.23 -12.27 -16.92
N ILE A 160 14.19 -11.76 -17.58
CA ILE A 160 12.79 -11.98 -17.19
C ILE A 160 12.27 -13.20 -17.94
N LEU A 161 12.16 -14.34 -17.24
CA LEU A 161 11.71 -15.59 -17.83
C LEU A 161 10.17 -15.65 -17.90
N SER A 162 9.65 -16.12 -19.03
CA SER A 162 8.21 -16.41 -19.23
C SER A 162 7.77 -17.74 -18.61
N THR A 163 8.70 -18.52 -18.06
CA THR A 163 8.38 -19.75 -17.31
C THR A 163 7.69 -19.44 -15.98
N ILE A 164 7.88 -18.23 -15.46
CA ILE A 164 7.15 -17.69 -14.31
C ILE A 164 5.99 -16.86 -14.82
N SER A 165 4.81 -17.06 -14.24
CA SER A 165 3.62 -16.24 -14.50
C SER A 165 2.85 -15.97 -13.21
N CYS A 166 1.97 -14.96 -13.22
CA CYS A 166 1.05 -14.74 -12.11
C CYS A 166 -0.29 -14.12 -12.53
N ASP A 167 -1.38 -14.50 -11.85
CA ASP A 167 -2.70 -13.90 -12.10
C ASP A 167 -2.76 -12.44 -11.62
N LYS A 168 -2.11 -12.16 -10.49
CA LYS A 168 -2.06 -10.83 -9.87
C LYS A 168 -0.62 -10.42 -9.52
N LEU A 169 -0.19 -9.26 -10.00
CA LEU A 169 1.08 -8.67 -9.61
C LEU A 169 0.85 -7.57 -8.56
N ALA A 170 1.43 -7.71 -7.38
CA ALA A 170 1.47 -6.69 -6.35
C ALA A 170 2.80 -5.92 -6.43
N ILE A 171 2.72 -4.66 -6.82
CA ILE A 171 3.88 -3.75 -6.91
C ILE A 171 3.90 -2.90 -5.66
N TRP A 172 5.02 -2.95 -4.94
CA TRP A 172 5.25 -2.16 -3.75
C TRP A 172 6.16 -0.99 -4.08
N ILE A 173 5.68 0.20 -3.75
CA ILE A 173 6.31 1.45 -4.15
C ILE A 173 6.69 2.20 -2.88
N ASN A 174 7.96 2.56 -2.75
CA ASN A 174 8.48 3.26 -1.60
C ASN A 174 8.52 4.77 -1.87
N GLU A 175 7.88 5.54 -0.98
CA GLU A 175 7.72 6.99 -1.10
C GLU A 175 8.98 7.79 -0.71
N THR A 176 9.89 7.21 0.07
CA THR A 176 11.01 7.95 0.68
C THR A 176 12.40 7.37 0.37
N ARG A 177 12.59 6.78 -0.81
CA ARG A 177 13.92 6.31 -1.20
C ARG A 177 14.86 7.49 -1.49
N VAL A 178 16.14 7.32 -1.15
CA VAL A 178 17.19 8.35 -1.23
C VAL A 178 18.24 8.00 -2.29
N LEU A 179 18.78 8.99 -2.98
CA LEU A 179 19.91 8.79 -3.89
C LEU A 179 21.23 8.71 -3.10
N PRO A 180 22.25 7.96 -3.57
CA PRO A 180 23.51 7.76 -2.84
C PRO A 180 24.33 9.02 -2.51
N ASP A 181 24.06 10.17 -3.15
CA ASP A 181 24.84 11.40 -3.04
C ASP A 181 23.97 12.67 -2.81
N GLU A 182 22.66 12.50 -2.56
CA GLU A 182 21.80 13.64 -2.23
C GLU A 182 21.98 14.03 -0.75
N GLY A 183 22.28 15.31 -0.49
CA GLY A 183 22.36 15.84 0.88
C GLY A 183 21.03 15.76 1.63
N GLU A 184 21.09 15.80 2.96
CA GLU A 184 19.89 15.89 3.80
C GLU A 184 19.01 17.07 3.36
N GLY A 185 17.75 16.80 3.02
CA GLY A 185 16.77 17.84 2.68
C GLY A 185 16.37 17.95 1.20
N LEU A 186 16.93 17.14 0.29
CA LEU A 186 16.32 16.97 -1.03
C LEU A 186 15.08 16.10 -0.89
N GLU A 187 13.93 16.71 -1.17
CA GLU A 187 12.61 16.27 -0.75
C GLU A 187 12.32 14.83 -1.19
N TYR A 188 11.99 13.98 -0.22
CA TYR A 188 11.61 12.59 -0.41
C TYR A 188 10.45 12.47 -1.40
N ASP A 189 10.76 12.28 -2.67
CA ASP A 189 9.76 11.98 -3.68
C ASP A 189 9.84 10.50 -4.08
N HIS A 190 8.70 9.96 -4.47
CA HIS A 190 8.64 8.65 -5.10
C HIS A 190 9.57 8.65 -6.32
N ARG A 191 10.45 7.65 -6.42
CA ARG A 191 11.56 7.64 -7.38
C ARG A 191 11.16 7.01 -8.71
N HIS A 192 11.85 7.40 -9.78
CA HIS A 192 11.57 6.88 -11.12
C HIS A 192 11.74 5.37 -11.19
N MET A 193 10.83 4.71 -11.90
CA MET A 193 10.92 3.30 -12.25
C MET A 193 11.23 3.13 -13.75
N PRO A 194 11.97 2.08 -14.16
CA PRO A 194 12.25 1.78 -15.57
C PRO A 194 11.04 1.13 -16.24
N ARG A 195 10.36 1.88 -17.12
CA ARG A 195 9.08 1.47 -17.74
C ARG A 195 9.16 0.15 -18.49
N GLU A 196 10.20 -0.05 -19.30
CA GLU A 196 10.32 -1.23 -20.17
C GLU A 196 10.53 -2.51 -19.35
N VAL A 197 11.15 -2.41 -18.16
CA VAL A 197 11.26 -3.53 -17.21
C VAL A 197 9.87 -3.92 -16.70
N ILE A 198 9.07 -2.95 -16.29
CA ILE A 198 7.68 -3.17 -15.84
C ILE A 198 6.87 -3.83 -16.95
N GLU A 199 6.90 -3.28 -18.17
CA GLU A 199 6.13 -3.79 -19.30
C GLU A 199 6.53 -5.22 -19.70
N ILE A 200 7.83 -5.56 -19.69
CA ILE A 200 8.29 -6.92 -19.98
C ILE A 200 7.84 -7.90 -18.89
N ILE A 201 7.89 -7.52 -17.61
CA ILE A 201 7.35 -8.33 -16.51
C ILE A 201 5.86 -8.58 -16.72
N LEU A 202 5.07 -7.53 -16.96
CA LEU A 202 3.62 -7.63 -17.14
C LEU A 202 3.25 -8.57 -18.30
N ARG A 203 3.96 -8.45 -19.43
CA ARG A 203 3.76 -9.31 -20.61
C ARG A 203 4.19 -10.74 -20.37
N LYS A 204 5.44 -10.97 -19.97
CA LYS A 204 6.01 -12.32 -19.86
C LYS A 204 5.37 -13.12 -18.74
N TRP A 205 4.95 -12.47 -17.66
CA TRP A 205 4.28 -13.13 -16.55
C TRP A 205 2.76 -13.23 -16.74
N ASN A 206 2.22 -12.76 -17.89
CA ASN A 206 0.80 -12.85 -18.25
C ASN A 206 -0.14 -12.30 -17.15
N VAL A 207 0.17 -11.10 -16.66
CA VAL A 207 -0.52 -10.49 -15.52
C VAL A 207 -1.92 -10.04 -15.91
N LYS A 208 -2.95 -10.44 -15.14
CA LYS A 208 -4.36 -10.09 -15.41
C LYS A 208 -4.87 -8.93 -14.56
N SER A 209 -4.32 -8.77 -13.35
CA SER A 209 -4.72 -7.73 -12.40
C SER A 209 -3.53 -7.24 -11.60
N ILE A 210 -3.61 -5.99 -11.13
CA ILE A 210 -2.50 -5.33 -10.43
C ILE A 210 -2.95 -4.89 -9.05
N LYS A 211 -2.03 -4.96 -8.08
CA LYS A 211 -2.16 -4.28 -6.79
C LYS A 211 -1.00 -3.33 -6.60
N LEU A 212 -1.26 -2.04 -6.55
CA LEU A 212 -0.29 -1.02 -6.14
C LEU A 212 -0.36 -0.86 -4.63
N SER A 213 0.76 -1.01 -3.94
CA SER A 213 0.87 -0.77 -2.50
C SER A 213 1.87 0.34 -2.28
N MET A 214 1.37 1.52 -1.94
CA MET A 214 2.21 2.67 -1.60
C MET A 214 2.66 2.51 -0.14
N LEU A 215 3.96 2.57 0.07
CA LEU A 215 4.62 2.36 1.35
C LEU A 215 5.48 3.58 1.64
N TYR A 216 5.32 4.19 2.81
CA TYR A 216 6.16 5.31 3.20
C TYR A 216 7.64 4.92 3.19
N ILE A 217 7.99 3.78 3.79
CA ILE A 217 9.38 3.34 3.92
C ILE A 217 9.50 1.81 3.89
N THR A 218 10.59 1.32 3.32
CA THR A 218 10.99 -0.10 3.27
C THR A 218 12.45 -0.27 3.69
N ASN A 219 12.96 -1.51 3.73
CA ASN A 219 14.39 -1.78 3.94
C ASN A 219 15.27 -1.46 2.72
N GLU A 220 14.67 -1.13 1.57
CA GLU A 220 15.34 -0.79 0.31
C GLU A 220 15.43 0.74 0.15
N GLN A 221 15.98 1.42 1.16
CA GLN A 221 15.98 2.88 1.21
C GLN A 221 16.83 3.53 0.11
N MET A 222 17.89 2.87 -0.33
CA MET A 222 18.83 3.42 -1.30
C MET A 222 18.40 3.14 -2.74
N CYS A 223 18.47 4.17 -3.59
CA CYS A 223 18.25 4.06 -5.03
C CYS A 223 19.40 3.40 -5.76
N SER A 224 19.06 2.58 -6.74
CA SER A 224 19.96 2.20 -7.82
C SER A 224 19.92 3.30 -8.86
N VAL A 225 21.05 3.98 -9.09
CA VAL A 225 21.12 5.22 -9.89
C VAL A 225 21.91 5.07 -11.17
N GLU A 226 22.66 3.98 -11.35
CA GLU A 226 23.52 3.84 -12.53
C GLU A 226 22.69 3.79 -13.81
N TRP A 227 21.54 3.13 -13.75
CA TRP A 227 20.63 3.05 -14.90
C TRP A 227 20.06 4.41 -15.32
N LEU A 228 20.00 5.39 -14.41
CA LEU A 228 19.54 6.74 -14.71
C LEU A 228 20.54 7.51 -15.58
N ARG A 229 21.82 7.11 -15.61
CA ARG A 229 22.84 7.75 -16.45
C ARG A 229 22.68 7.44 -17.94
N TYR A 230 21.87 6.44 -18.28
CA TYR A 230 21.64 6.00 -19.64
C TYR A 230 20.20 6.31 -20.08
N ASP A 231 20.01 6.61 -21.37
CA ASP A 231 18.70 6.84 -22.00
C ASP A 231 18.06 5.52 -22.50
N TYR A 232 18.49 4.39 -21.93
CA TYR A 232 18.05 3.07 -22.38
C TYR A 232 16.60 2.81 -21.96
N PHE A 233 16.23 3.25 -20.75
CA PHE A 233 14.90 3.05 -20.17
C PHE A 233 14.13 4.37 -20.05
N THR A 234 12.83 4.32 -20.34
CA THR A 234 11.92 5.42 -20.06
C THR A 234 11.66 5.50 -18.57
N ARG A 235 11.89 6.68 -17.99
CA ARG A 235 11.65 6.97 -16.57
C ARG A 235 10.17 7.29 -16.35
N VAL A 236 9.54 6.66 -15.36
CA VAL A 236 8.14 6.91 -15.02
C VAL A 236 7.92 6.95 -13.51
N ARG A 237 7.03 7.84 -13.06
CA ARG A 237 6.48 7.85 -11.70
C ARG A 237 4.95 7.94 -11.73
N LEU A 238 4.33 7.63 -10.59
CA LEU A 238 2.89 7.75 -10.43
C LEU A 238 2.43 9.17 -10.08
N ASN A 239 3.35 10.07 -9.79
CA ASN A 239 3.09 11.47 -9.45
C ASN A 239 3.68 12.47 -10.46
N ASP A 240 4.22 11.99 -11.60
CA ASP A 240 4.63 12.84 -12.72
C ASP A 240 3.41 13.54 -13.35
N PRO A 241 3.59 14.69 -14.03
CA PRO A 241 2.53 15.27 -14.86
C PRO A 241 1.96 14.24 -15.83
N TYR A 242 0.67 13.92 -15.68
CA TYR A 242 0.10 12.77 -16.38
C TYR A 242 0.14 12.90 -17.91
N LEU A 243 0.15 14.13 -18.45
CA LEU A 243 0.21 14.41 -19.88
C LEU A 243 1.48 13.84 -20.53
N GLU A 244 2.58 13.81 -19.79
CA GLU A 244 3.88 13.30 -20.24
C GLU A 244 3.95 11.76 -20.16
N THR A 245 3.15 11.15 -19.30
CA THR A 245 3.08 9.71 -19.12
C THR A 245 2.43 9.05 -20.34
N LYS A 246 3.21 8.32 -21.16
CA LYS A 246 2.67 7.57 -22.30
C LYS A 246 1.68 6.50 -21.83
N GLN A 247 0.61 6.31 -22.60
CA GLN A 247 -0.36 5.25 -22.34
C GLN A 247 0.23 3.87 -22.71
N SER A 248 0.08 2.89 -21.83
CA SER A 248 0.40 1.49 -22.08
C SER A 248 -0.68 0.85 -22.96
N ASP A 249 -0.26 -0.06 -23.82
CA ASP A 249 -1.12 -0.93 -24.63
C ASP A 249 -1.63 -2.16 -23.84
N LEU A 250 -1.14 -2.37 -22.61
CA LEU A 250 -1.55 -3.47 -21.76
C LEU A 250 -2.81 -3.12 -20.98
N LYS A 251 -3.90 -3.85 -21.26
CA LYS A 251 -5.18 -3.71 -20.55
C LYS A 251 -5.34 -4.77 -19.46
N PHE A 252 -5.71 -4.32 -18.26
CA PHE A 252 -5.93 -5.14 -17.08
C PHE A 252 -7.39 -5.18 -16.69
N ASN A 253 -7.79 -6.26 -16.02
CA ASN A 253 -9.16 -6.42 -15.54
C ASN A 253 -9.48 -5.46 -14.39
N HIS A 254 -8.48 -5.16 -13.56
CA HIS A 254 -8.62 -4.41 -12.32
C HIS A 254 -7.27 -3.94 -11.78
N VAL A 255 -7.24 -2.71 -11.28
CA VAL A 255 -6.14 -2.19 -10.46
C VAL A 255 -6.64 -1.90 -9.05
N GLU A 256 -6.07 -2.61 -8.07
CA GLU A 256 -6.26 -2.35 -6.65
C GLU A 256 -5.16 -1.42 -6.13
N VAL A 257 -5.53 -0.38 -5.38
CA VAL A 257 -4.58 0.51 -4.72
C VAL A 257 -4.75 0.38 -3.21
N SER A 258 -3.65 0.10 -2.53
CA SER A 258 -3.55 0.03 -1.08
C SER A 258 -2.67 1.16 -0.60
N LEU A 259 -3.27 2.15 0.06
CA LEU A 259 -2.54 3.25 0.70
C LEU A 259 -2.33 2.99 2.20
N SER A 260 -2.58 1.76 2.68
CA SER A 260 -2.66 1.47 4.11
C SER A 260 -1.43 1.90 4.93
N TYR A 261 -0.27 1.98 4.29
CA TYR A 261 1.02 2.33 4.88
C TYR A 261 1.74 3.44 4.11
N SER A 262 1.00 4.17 3.27
CA SER A 262 1.43 5.41 2.65
C SER A 262 1.39 6.53 3.68
N LEU A 263 2.27 7.51 3.54
CA LEU A 263 2.22 8.78 4.24
C LEU A 263 1.97 9.90 3.25
N ASP A 264 2.83 10.00 2.23
CA ASP A 264 2.83 11.12 1.30
C ASP A 264 1.69 11.02 0.29
N CYS A 265 1.50 9.85 -0.34
CA CYS A 265 0.43 9.67 -1.32
C CYS A 265 -0.96 9.86 -0.68
N VAL A 266 -1.21 9.27 0.51
CA VAL A 266 -2.49 9.45 1.21
C VAL A 266 -2.72 10.89 1.68
N ARG A 267 -1.66 11.58 2.16
CA ARG A 267 -1.73 12.98 2.58
C ARG A 267 -2.09 13.86 1.39
N ASP A 268 -1.46 13.66 0.25
CA ASP A 268 -1.58 14.56 -0.90
C ASP A 268 -2.81 14.26 -1.77
N LEU A 269 -3.29 13.01 -1.77
CA LEU A 269 -4.46 12.61 -2.54
C LEU A 269 -5.69 13.41 -2.09
N GLY A 270 -6.14 14.33 -2.94
CA GLY A 270 -7.27 15.19 -2.64
C GLY A 270 -6.94 16.36 -1.71
N ASN A 271 -5.71 16.88 -1.69
CA ASN A 271 -5.30 18.02 -0.84
C ASN A 271 -4.55 19.14 -1.58
N ARG A 272 -4.86 19.37 -2.88
CA ARG A 272 -4.15 20.29 -3.80
C ARG A 272 -3.89 21.73 -3.28
N GLN A 273 -4.71 22.22 -2.34
CA GLN A 273 -4.66 23.60 -1.83
C GLN A 273 -4.56 23.69 -0.29
N LEU A 274 -4.34 22.57 0.41
CA LEU A 274 -4.37 22.51 1.88
C LEU A 274 -3.00 22.34 2.53
N ILE A 275 -1.98 21.98 1.76
CA ILE A 275 -0.67 21.62 2.30
C ILE A 275 0.25 22.83 2.16
N VAL A 276 0.79 23.28 3.29
CA VAL A 276 1.70 24.44 3.40
C VAL A 276 3.09 24.13 2.82
N ASN A 277 3.44 22.84 2.74
CA ASN A 277 4.67 22.33 2.12
C ASN A 277 4.39 21.88 0.67
N GLU A 278 5.35 22.02 -0.23
CA GLU A 278 5.18 21.81 -1.68
C GLU A 278 4.48 20.46 -2.00
N PRO A 279 3.41 20.47 -2.82
CA PRO A 279 2.66 19.25 -3.13
C PRO A 279 3.51 18.28 -3.97
N LYS A 280 3.58 16.99 -3.57
CA LYS A 280 4.40 15.98 -4.26
C LYS A 280 3.76 15.43 -5.55
N GLY A 281 2.82 16.14 -6.18
CA GLY A 281 2.23 15.78 -7.48
C GLY A 281 1.25 14.59 -7.49
N TYR A 282 0.82 14.07 -6.34
CA TYR A 282 -0.10 12.93 -6.24
C TYR A 282 -1.54 13.22 -6.69
N ASP A 283 -1.87 14.46 -7.06
CA ASP A 283 -3.07 14.77 -7.85
C ASP A 283 -3.07 14.06 -9.21
N ASN A 284 -1.89 13.75 -9.76
CA ASN A 284 -1.74 12.99 -11.01
C ASN A 284 -1.85 11.47 -10.84
N PHE A 285 -2.06 10.99 -9.60
CA PHE A 285 -1.94 9.57 -9.27
C PHE A 285 -2.91 8.65 -10.02
N ILE A 286 -4.20 8.98 -10.03
CA ILE A 286 -5.24 8.18 -10.71
C ILE A 286 -5.07 8.22 -12.25
N PRO A 287 -4.85 9.40 -12.88
CA PRO A 287 -4.46 9.48 -14.29
C PRO A 287 -3.23 8.62 -14.65
N ASN A 288 -2.15 8.70 -13.88
CA ASN A 288 -0.93 7.93 -14.13
C ASN A 288 -1.16 6.42 -13.98
N ILE A 289 -1.99 5.99 -13.02
CA ILE A 289 -2.40 4.59 -12.92
C ILE A 289 -3.04 4.12 -14.22
N ARG A 290 -3.96 4.88 -14.81
CA ARG A 290 -4.65 4.48 -16.06
C ARG A 290 -3.72 4.49 -17.26
N ARG A 291 -2.74 5.39 -17.29
CA ARG A 291 -1.75 5.46 -18.36
C ARG A 291 -0.74 4.33 -18.26
N MET A 292 -0.25 3.99 -17.07
CA MET A 292 0.70 2.88 -16.88
C MET A 292 0.02 1.50 -16.90
N PHE A 293 -1.20 1.42 -16.37
CA PHE A 293 -1.94 0.18 -16.17
C PHE A 293 -3.37 0.37 -16.69
N GLN A 294 -3.56 0.31 -18.01
CA GLN A 294 -4.86 0.58 -18.62
C GLN A 294 -5.94 -0.32 -18.02
N THR A 295 -6.98 0.29 -17.47
CA THR A 295 -8.07 -0.42 -16.79
C THR A 295 -9.36 0.39 -16.83
N ASP A 296 -10.47 -0.34 -16.84
CA ASP A 296 -11.83 0.22 -16.70
C ASP A 296 -12.31 0.15 -15.24
N LYS A 297 -11.50 -0.45 -14.34
CA LYS A 297 -11.84 -0.63 -12.93
C LYS A 297 -10.66 -0.35 -12.00
N ILE A 298 -10.85 0.59 -11.08
CA ILE A 298 -9.89 0.91 -10.02
C ILE A 298 -10.62 0.80 -8.67
N SER A 299 -9.98 0.17 -7.68
CA SER A 299 -10.45 0.24 -6.29
C SER A 299 -9.32 0.71 -5.37
N MET A 300 -9.61 1.64 -4.48
CA MET A 300 -8.62 2.21 -3.57
C MET A 300 -9.11 2.16 -2.13
N GLU A 301 -8.19 1.92 -1.20
CA GLU A 301 -8.45 2.03 0.24
C GLU A 301 -7.49 3.06 0.86
N LEU A 302 -8.03 4.16 1.37
CA LEU A 302 -7.32 5.15 2.18
C LEU A 302 -7.33 4.70 3.66
N PRO A 303 -6.19 4.61 4.35
CA PRO A 303 -6.07 3.97 5.67
C PRO A 303 -6.84 4.64 6.80
N HIS A 304 -7.15 3.82 7.80
CA HIS A 304 -7.53 4.24 9.15
C HIS A 304 -6.36 4.28 10.16
N TRP A 305 -5.11 4.04 9.72
CA TRP A 305 -3.98 3.73 10.62
C TRP A 305 -3.07 4.90 10.99
N TYR A 306 -2.66 5.75 10.03
CA TYR A 306 -1.58 6.73 10.26
C TYR A 306 -1.96 8.17 9.92
N PHE A 307 -2.77 8.40 8.88
CA PHE A 307 -3.20 9.74 8.46
C PHE A 307 -4.70 9.78 8.24
N VAL A 308 -5.44 9.47 9.31
CA VAL A 308 -6.88 9.68 9.31
C VAL A 308 -7.11 11.18 9.16
N PRO A 309 -7.71 11.67 8.07
CA PRO A 309 -7.79 13.12 7.86
C PRO A 309 -8.65 13.77 8.95
N LYS A 310 -8.20 14.93 9.43
CA LYS A 310 -8.70 15.54 10.68
C LYS A 310 -9.46 16.85 10.49
N ILE A 311 -9.43 17.45 9.29
CA ILE A 311 -10.01 18.78 9.06
C ILE A 311 -10.71 18.81 7.69
N ASP A 312 -11.96 19.29 7.70
CA ASP A 312 -12.78 19.68 6.54
C ASP A 312 -13.13 18.55 5.53
N ILE A 313 -14.13 17.76 5.89
CA ILE A 313 -14.65 16.66 5.05
C ILE A 313 -15.17 17.16 3.70
N GLU A 314 -15.84 18.32 3.68
CA GLU A 314 -16.45 18.85 2.47
C GLU A 314 -15.37 19.21 1.45
N LYS A 315 -14.35 19.94 1.88
CA LYS A 315 -13.20 20.27 1.04
C LYS A 315 -12.45 19.03 0.57
N LYS A 316 -12.27 18.03 1.43
CA LYS A 316 -11.61 16.77 1.06
C LYS A 316 -12.42 16.00 -0.01
N MET A 317 -13.73 15.87 0.16
CA MET A 317 -14.61 15.23 -0.82
C MET A 317 -14.63 15.98 -2.16
N SER A 318 -14.69 17.31 -2.13
CA SER A 318 -14.63 18.16 -3.32
C SER A 318 -13.31 17.98 -4.07
N THR A 319 -12.19 17.98 -3.36
CA THR A 319 -10.87 17.82 -3.98
C THR A 319 -10.67 16.40 -4.55
N ILE A 320 -11.15 15.36 -3.86
CA ILE A 320 -11.16 14.00 -4.43
C ILE A 320 -11.97 13.98 -5.72
N LEU A 321 -13.16 14.60 -5.75
CA LEU A 321 -14.00 14.66 -6.95
C LEU A 321 -13.29 15.36 -8.11
N GLN A 322 -12.60 16.48 -7.83
CA GLN A 322 -11.80 17.17 -8.83
C GLN A 322 -10.73 16.26 -9.41
N VAL A 323 -9.90 15.62 -8.56
CA VAL A 323 -8.81 14.74 -8.99
C VAL A 323 -9.33 13.58 -9.86
N VAL A 324 -10.41 12.91 -9.47
CA VAL A 324 -10.95 11.76 -10.22
C VAL A 324 -11.62 12.16 -11.54
N THR A 325 -11.98 13.44 -11.71
CA THR A 325 -12.62 13.95 -12.93
C THR A 325 -11.67 14.74 -13.85
N MET A 326 -10.42 14.98 -13.44
CA MET A 326 -9.43 15.78 -14.19
C MET A 326 -9.27 15.36 -15.66
N GLU A 327 -9.24 14.06 -15.94
CA GLU A 327 -9.05 13.52 -17.32
C GLU A 327 -10.37 13.17 -18.02
N GLN A 328 -11.53 13.47 -17.43
CA GLN A 328 -12.86 13.09 -17.95
C GLN A 328 -12.90 11.63 -18.44
N HIS A 329 -12.44 10.72 -17.58
CA HIS A 329 -12.20 9.33 -17.94
C HIS A 329 -13.42 8.66 -18.58
N GLN A 330 -13.24 8.06 -19.77
CA GLN A 330 -14.25 7.21 -20.38
C GLN A 330 -14.24 5.80 -19.79
N LYS A 331 -15.43 5.23 -19.56
CA LYS A 331 -15.68 3.84 -19.15
C LYS A 331 -14.92 3.41 -17.89
N LEU A 332 -14.78 4.31 -16.92
CA LEU A 332 -14.09 4.02 -15.66
C LEU A 332 -15.08 3.82 -14.52
N SER A 333 -14.93 2.69 -13.82
CA SER A 333 -15.51 2.44 -12.50
C SER A 333 -14.43 2.63 -11.43
N LEU A 334 -14.63 3.58 -10.53
CA LEU A 334 -13.73 3.89 -9.44
C LEU A 334 -14.44 3.69 -8.10
N ASP A 335 -13.87 2.86 -7.23
CA ASP A 335 -14.37 2.61 -5.88
C ASP A 335 -13.32 3.04 -4.85
N ILE A 336 -13.60 4.07 -4.05
CA ILE A 336 -12.69 4.53 -2.98
C ILE A 336 -13.34 4.28 -1.63
N LYS A 337 -12.64 3.54 -0.76
CA LYS A 337 -12.97 3.44 0.67
C LYS A 337 -12.13 4.44 1.45
N PHE A 338 -12.80 5.32 2.18
CA PHE A 338 -12.19 6.41 2.91
C PHE A 338 -12.54 6.34 4.38
N PHE A 339 -11.54 6.17 5.24
CA PHE A 339 -11.72 6.07 6.68
C PHE A 339 -11.33 7.39 7.33
N VAL A 340 -12.22 7.96 8.14
CA VAL A 340 -12.05 9.30 8.73
C VAL A 340 -12.30 9.31 10.23
N ASP A 341 -11.75 10.33 10.88
CA ASP A 341 -11.89 10.63 12.30
C ASP A 341 -13.08 11.57 12.42
N SER A 342 -13.96 11.35 13.40
CA SER A 342 -15.17 12.17 13.53
C SER A 342 -14.91 13.68 13.64
N ARG A 343 -13.71 14.13 14.04
CA ARG A 343 -13.35 15.56 14.05
C ARG A 343 -13.35 16.21 12.67
N ILE A 344 -13.16 15.44 11.59
CA ILE A 344 -13.09 15.98 10.22
C ILE A 344 -14.39 16.66 9.77
N VAL A 345 -15.52 16.31 10.41
CA VAL A 345 -16.86 16.79 10.07
C VAL A 345 -17.28 17.99 10.91
N LYS A 346 -16.45 18.39 11.87
CA LYS A 346 -16.70 19.49 12.79
C LYS A 346 -15.86 20.69 12.35
N LYS A 347 -16.46 21.88 12.41
CA LYS A 347 -15.76 23.14 12.17
C LYS A 347 -16.07 24.10 13.29
N PHE A 348 -15.04 24.73 13.85
CA PHE A 348 -15.24 25.80 14.83
C PHE A 348 -15.50 27.12 14.10
N ASN A 349 -16.59 27.80 14.45
CA ASN A 349 -16.91 29.12 13.97
C ASN A 349 -16.44 30.16 15.00
N GLU A 350 -15.42 30.95 14.63
CA GLU A 350 -14.82 31.96 15.50
C GLU A 350 -15.77 33.13 15.79
N GLU A 351 -16.70 33.45 14.89
CA GLU A 351 -17.63 34.56 15.04
C GLU A 351 -18.75 34.23 16.05
N THR A 352 -19.25 33.00 16.00
CA THR A 352 -20.33 32.53 16.89
C THR A 352 -19.79 31.83 18.14
N ASN A 353 -18.49 31.54 18.18
CA ASN A 353 -17.81 30.76 19.22
C ASN A 353 -18.48 29.38 19.44
N LYS A 354 -18.95 28.75 18.36
CA LYS A 354 -19.67 27.48 18.36
C LYS A 354 -19.06 26.48 17.38
N GLU A 355 -19.28 25.20 17.66
CA GLU A 355 -18.97 24.10 16.74
C GLU A 355 -20.14 23.91 15.77
N GLU A 356 -19.83 23.81 14.48
CA GLU A 356 -20.78 23.54 13.40
C GLU A 356 -20.47 22.19 12.74
N LEU A 357 -21.49 21.54 12.20
CA LEU A 357 -21.34 20.31 11.44
C LEU A 357 -21.27 20.60 9.93
N LEU A 358 -20.21 20.10 9.30
CA LEU A 358 -19.96 20.26 7.87
C LEU A 358 -20.92 19.44 7.03
N GLY A 359 -21.21 19.94 5.83
CA GLY A 359 -22.08 19.30 4.86
C GLY A 359 -21.38 18.28 3.96
N ILE A 360 -22.10 17.84 2.93
CA ILE A 360 -21.57 17.03 1.83
C ILE A 360 -21.16 17.96 0.69
N ALA A 361 -20.00 17.70 0.07
CA ALA A 361 -19.60 18.40 -1.13
C ALA A 361 -20.63 18.24 -2.27
N SER A 362 -20.82 19.30 -3.06
CA SER A 362 -21.70 19.26 -4.22
C SER A 362 -21.25 18.24 -5.27
N GLY A 363 -22.21 17.69 -6.02
CA GLY A 363 -21.97 16.71 -7.08
C GLY A 363 -22.09 15.24 -6.64
N TYR A 364 -22.10 14.95 -5.33
CA TYR A 364 -22.34 13.61 -4.81
C TYR A 364 -23.82 13.33 -4.56
N VAL A 365 -24.25 12.12 -4.90
CA VAL A 365 -25.56 11.58 -4.56
C VAL A 365 -25.41 10.52 -3.47
N LEU A 366 -25.95 10.79 -2.29
CA LEU A 366 -25.98 9.85 -1.18
C LEU A 366 -26.83 8.63 -1.52
N GLN A 367 -26.30 7.44 -1.22
CA GLN A 367 -27.07 6.20 -1.26
C GLN A 367 -27.64 5.89 0.13
N GLU A 368 -28.86 5.35 0.17
CA GLU A 368 -29.56 5.04 1.42
C GLU A 368 -28.91 3.90 2.20
N LYS A 369 -28.31 2.94 1.49
CA LYS A 369 -27.75 1.74 2.11
C LYS A 369 -26.56 2.08 3.00
N ARG A 370 -26.68 1.74 4.29
CA ARG A 370 -25.56 1.74 5.24
C ARG A 370 -24.60 0.59 4.96
N LEU A 371 -23.32 0.87 5.17
CA LEU A 371 -22.22 -0.08 5.05
C LEU A 371 -21.63 -0.34 6.43
N HIS A 372 -21.11 -1.55 6.64
CA HIS A 372 -20.46 -1.92 7.89
C HIS A 372 -19.17 -2.66 7.58
N CYS A 373 -18.12 -2.38 8.34
CA CYS A 373 -16.94 -3.24 8.34
C CYS A 373 -16.27 -3.26 9.71
N PHE A 374 -15.62 -4.38 10.01
CA PHE A 374 -14.80 -4.54 11.21
C PHE A 374 -13.34 -4.42 10.82
N LYS A 375 -12.61 -3.54 11.50
CA LYS A 375 -11.17 -3.40 11.31
C LYS A 375 -10.48 -3.33 12.66
N LYS A 376 -9.41 -4.11 12.80
CA LYS A 376 -8.50 -3.94 13.93
C LYS A 376 -7.80 -2.60 13.82
N SER A 377 -7.80 -1.82 14.90
CA SER A 377 -6.96 -0.63 15.05
C SER A 377 -6.83 -0.26 16.51
N SER A 378 -5.78 0.46 16.86
CA SER A 378 -5.59 0.94 18.22
C SER A 378 -4.79 2.23 18.25
N PRO A 379 -4.96 3.04 19.30
CA PRO A 379 -4.15 4.23 19.50
C PRO A 379 -2.69 3.82 19.49
N PHE A 380 -1.89 4.48 18.65
CA PHE A 380 -0.45 4.31 18.70
C PHE A 380 0.05 5.19 19.84
N ASN A 381 0.62 4.57 20.89
CA ASN A 381 1.48 5.30 21.79
C ASN A 381 2.84 5.45 21.08
N ALA A 382 3.25 6.69 20.87
CA ALA A 382 4.51 7.04 20.22
C ALA A 382 5.66 6.20 20.79
N GLU A 383 5.75 5.92 22.09
CA GLU A 383 6.87 5.21 22.74
C GLU A 383 6.75 3.67 22.76
N HIS A 384 5.55 3.11 22.80
CA HIS A 384 5.34 1.67 23.04
C HIS A 384 4.56 0.92 21.95
N GLY A 385 4.15 1.62 20.88
CA GLY A 385 3.21 1.03 19.92
C GLY A 385 1.87 0.69 20.59
N PRO A 386 0.99 -0.06 19.93
CA PRO A 386 -0.31 -0.41 20.49
C PRO A 386 -0.19 -1.57 21.48
N GLU A 387 -0.51 -1.37 22.76
CA GLU A 387 -0.53 -2.46 23.76
C GLU A 387 -1.53 -3.57 23.40
N VAL A 388 -2.67 -3.19 22.82
CA VAL A 388 -3.72 -4.09 22.34
C VAL A 388 -4.16 -3.62 20.96
N PHE A 389 -4.68 -4.53 20.13
CA PHE A 389 -5.43 -4.18 18.93
C PHE A 389 -6.92 -4.46 19.14
N LEU A 390 -7.71 -3.39 19.16
CA LEU A 390 -9.16 -3.44 19.32
C LEU A 390 -9.85 -3.73 17.98
N ASP A 391 -10.89 -4.56 18.02
CA ASP A 391 -11.82 -4.73 16.91
C ASP A 391 -12.77 -3.52 16.88
N ASN A 392 -12.57 -2.64 15.91
CA ASN A 392 -13.42 -1.46 15.74
C ASN A 392 -14.47 -1.72 14.67
N LYS A 393 -15.73 -1.46 15.01
CA LYS A 393 -16.82 -1.39 14.05
C LYS A 393 -16.82 -0.01 13.41
N TRP A 394 -16.86 -0.01 12.08
CA TRP A 394 -16.93 1.18 11.26
C TRP A 394 -18.25 1.19 10.51
N ILE A 395 -18.96 2.31 10.61
CA ILE A 395 -20.21 2.58 9.90
C ILE A 395 -19.86 3.41 8.68
N GLY A 396 -20.38 3.02 7.52
CA GLY A 396 -20.08 3.67 6.25
C GLY A 396 -21.33 4.15 5.52
N ARG A 397 -21.17 5.24 4.75
CA ARG A 397 -22.14 5.76 3.79
C ARG A 397 -21.50 5.86 2.42
N ARG A 398 -22.29 5.61 1.37
CA ARG A 398 -21.84 5.71 -0.02
C ARG A 398 -22.31 7.01 -0.65
N PHE A 399 -21.35 7.75 -1.17
CA PHE A 399 -21.54 8.98 -1.96
C PHE A 399 -21.16 8.67 -3.40
N GLN A 400 -22.10 8.82 -4.32
CA GLN A 400 -21.92 8.35 -5.69
C GLN A 400 -21.96 9.50 -6.69
N VAL A 401 -21.09 9.43 -7.69
CA VAL A 401 -21.10 10.30 -8.87
C VAL A 401 -21.23 9.42 -10.10
N ARG A 402 -22.20 9.73 -10.96
CA ARG A 402 -22.40 9.05 -12.25
C ARG A 402 -22.38 10.05 -13.37
N ASN A 403 -21.63 9.77 -14.41
CA ASN A 403 -21.71 10.47 -15.68
C ASN A 403 -22.07 9.45 -16.77
N THR A 404 -23.32 9.51 -17.21
CA THR A 404 -23.89 8.58 -18.20
C THR A 404 -23.26 8.76 -19.59
N VAL A 405 -22.87 9.98 -19.95
CA VAL A 405 -22.23 10.30 -21.24
C VAL A 405 -20.86 9.61 -21.33
N ASN A 406 -20.03 9.72 -20.30
CA ASN A 406 -18.69 9.14 -20.27
C ASN A 406 -18.67 7.68 -19.76
N GLN A 407 -19.83 7.12 -19.38
CA GLN A 407 -19.92 5.83 -18.68
C GLN A 407 -18.99 5.74 -17.45
N PHE A 408 -18.87 6.87 -16.74
CA PHE A 408 -18.03 7.00 -15.55
C PHE A 408 -18.87 6.81 -14.30
N ASN A 409 -18.42 5.91 -13.42
CA ASN A 409 -19.03 5.64 -12.13
C ASN A 409 -17.99 5.78 -11.04
N PHE A 410 -18.25 6.66 -10.09
CA PHE A 410 -17.39 6.85 -8.93
C PHE A 410 -18.19 6.64 -7.64
N ASN A 411 -17.74 5.69 -6.83
CA ASN A 411 -18.28 5.41 -5.50
C ASN A 411 -17.23 5.82 -4.45
N LEU A 412 -17.61 6.75 -3.58
CA LEU A 412 -16.85 7.11 -2.40
C LEU A 412 -17.58 6.58 -1.17
N ASP A 413 -17.04 5.51 -0.58
CA ASP A 413 -17.53 4.93 0.67
C ASP A 413 -16.77 5.55 1.83
N VAL A 414 -17.41 6.43 2.62
CA VAL A 414 -16.78 7.07 3.78
C VAL A 414 -17.20 6.37 5.07
N TYR A 415 -16.23 6.06 5.93
CA TYR A 415 -16.41 5.29 7.16
C TYR A 415 -15.95 6.08 8.40
N ILE A 416 -16.79 6.06 9.45
CA ILE A 416 -16.49 6.59 10.79
C ILE A 416 -16.62 5.44 11.80
N LYS A 417 -15.83 5.45 12.88
CA LYS A 417 -15.99 4.45 13.95
C LYS A 417 -17.35 4.61 14.63
N GLU A 418 -18.02 3.50 14.92
CA GLU A 418 -19.32 3.51 15.58
C GLU A 418 -19.26 4.26 16.93
N LYS A 419 -18.25 3.97 17.75
CA LYS A 419 -18.06 4.67 19.04
C LYS A 419 -17.90 6.18 18.90
N GLU A 420 -17.25 6.64 17.84
CA GLU A 420 -17.07 8.08 17.60
C GLU A 420 -18.39 8.74 17.17
N LEU A 421 -19.32 8.00 16.55
CA LEU A 421 -20.67 8.48 16.30
C LEU A 421 -21.48 8.52 17.60
N GLU A 422 -21.40 7.48 18.43
CA GLU A 422 -22.15 7.38 19.68
C GLU A 422 -21.71 8.41 20.74
N GLU A 423 -20.40 8.65 20.87
CA GLU A 423 -19.84 9.48 21.94
C GLU A 423 -19.50 10.92 21.47
N GLY A 424 -19.38 11.13 20.15
CA GLY A 424 -18.78 12.36 19.60
C GLY A 424 -19.75 13.47 19.22
N PHE A 425 -21.07 13.23 19.22
CA PHE A 425 -22.07 14.17 18.72
C PHE A 425 -23.25 14.31 19.68
N ASP A 426 -23.56 15.55 20.08
CA ASP A 426 -24.75 15.89 20.87
C ASP A 426 -25.99 15.91 19.96
N ASN A 427 -27.13 15.48 20.50
CA ASN A 427 -28.43 15.55 19.85
C ASN A 427 -28.80 16.99 19.48
N GLU A 428 -28.46 17.99 20.29
CA GLU A 428 -28.75 19.39 19.97
C GLU A 428 -28.05 19.83 18.67
N LEU A 429 -26.78 19.46 18.52
CA LEU A 429 -25.98 19.72 17.32
C LEU A 429 -26.55 19.02 16.08
N LEU A 430 -26.99 17.76 16.23
CA LEU A 430 -27.62 17.02 15.13
C LEU A 430 -28.98 17.61 14.73
N HIS A 431 -29.72 18.19 15.69
CA HIS A 431 -30.98 18.89 15.44
C HIS A 431 -30.78 20.25 14.76
N GLU A 432 -29.73 20.99 15.12
CA GLU A 432 -29.38 22.27 14.48
C GLU A 432 -28.90 22.07 13.04
N PHE A 433 -28.19 20.97 12.78
CA PHE A 433 -27.63 20.63 11.46
C PHE A 433 -28.14 19.28 10.92
N PRO A 434 -29.44 19.15 10.60
CA PRO A 434 -30.05 17.87 10.21
C PRO A 434 -29.56 17.35 8.86
N ASN A 435 -29.07 18.25 7.99
CA ASN A 435 -28.50 17.92 6.68
C ASN A 435 -26.97 17.87 6.68
N SER A 436 -26.35 17.82 7.86
CA SER A 436 -24.90 17.65 7.97
C SER A 436 -24.44 16.29 7.45
N PHE A 437 -23.16 16.19 7.09
CA PHE A 437 -22.51 14.94 6.70
C PHE A 437 -22.79 13.81 7.69
N VAL A 438 -22.71 14.11 9.00
CA VAL A 438 -22.90 13.14 10.08
C VAL A 438 -24.37 12.80 10.31
N GLY A 439 -25.30 13.73 10.09
CA GLY A 439 -26.74 13.45 10.16
C GLY A 439 -27.13 12.24 9.30
N HIS A 440 -26.47 12.07 8.15
CA HIS A 440 -26.64 10.91 7.29
C HIS A 440 -26.14 9.59 7.89
N PHE A 441 -25.45 9.54 9.01
CA PHE A 441 -25.10 8.27 9.67
C PHE A 441 -26.17 7.83 10.67
N PHE A 442 -27.02 8.76 11.11
CA PHE A 442 -28.11 8.53 12.06
C PHE A 442 -29.47 8.35 11.38
N ALA A 443 -29.67 8.93 10.18
CA ALA A 443 -30.89 8.83 9.37
C ALA A 443 -31.15 7.46 8.74
#